data_AF-A0A966J9B7-F1
#
_entry.id   AF-A0A966J9B7-F1
#
_cell.length_a   1.000
_cell.length_b   1.000
_cell.length_c   1.000
_cell.angle_alpha   90.00
_cell.angle_beta   90.00
_cell.angle_gamma   90.00
#
_symmetry.space_group_name_H-M   'P 1'
#
loop_
_entity.id
_entity.type
_entity.pdbx_description
1 polymer ?
#
loop_
_entity_poly.entity_id
_entity_poly.type
_entity_poly.pdbx_seq_one_letter_code
_entity_poly.pdbx_strand_id
1 'polypeptide(L)'
;AVVLDDSTFHLEAPGATFAGRDVFAPAAAHLCNGVDLSDLGSPVDPVELMPGTIPLPRHEGVEVIAEVLWVDRFGNCQINVGSGELPEGWGLTLTLRLDDPTSPTGNVRRSITRCASFAEIGGGIGLVNDSHGLLAICVDRQSAASELGIGEGDQVVLTDGGEPDPVTVPVELGRG
;
A
#
# COMPACT_ATOMS: atom_id res chain seq x y z
N ALA A 1 5.69 25.30 13.92
CA ALA A 1 6.47 24.95 12.72
C ALA A 1 6.89 26.25 12.03
N VAL A 2 7.62 26.22 10.92
CA VAL A 2 7.90 27.42 10.10
C VAL A 2 7.54 27.16 8.64
N VAL A 3 7.22 28.23 7.92
CA VAL A 3 7.23 28.29 6.46
C VAL A 3 8.67 28.49 6.02
N LEU A 4 9.12 27.76 5.00
CA LEU A 4 10.45 27.95 4.38
C LEU A 4 10.35 29.08 3.35
N ASP A 5 10.18 30.32 3.82
CA ASP A 5 9.98 31.52 3.00
C ASP A 5 11.14 32.52 3.04
N ASP A 6 12.16 32.30 3.88
CA ASP A 6 13.37 33.12 3.84
C ASP A 6 14.31 32.68 2.69
N SER A 7 14.23 33.44 1.59
CA SER A 7 15.01 33.23 0.38
C SER A 7 16.53 33.24 0.55
N THR A 8 17.06 33.75 1.68
CA THR A 8 18.51 33.70 1.96
C THR A 8 19.02 32.27 2.15
N PHE A 9 18.13 31.34 2.49
CA PHE A 9 18.42 29.91 2.63
C PHE A 9 18.01 29.09 1.39
N HIS A 10 17.66 29.75 0.28
CA HIS A 10 17.25 29.10 -0.97
C HIS A 10 18.34 29.21 -2.04
N LEU A 11 18.30 28.30 -3.02
CA LEU A 11 19.09 28.45 -4.24
C LEU A 11 18.37 29.38 -5.21
N GLU A 12 19.12 30.32 -5.81
CA GLU A 12 18.61 31.14 -6.90
C GLU A 12 18.34 30.25 -8.12
N ALA A 13 17.09 30.22 -8.56
CA ALA A 13 16.66 29.43 -9.70
C ALA A 13 15.76 30.25 -10.63
N PRO A 14 15.85 30.05 -11.95
CA PRO A 14 15.05 30.79 -12.94
C PRO A 14 13.55 30.43 -12.94
N GLY A 15 13.11 29.44 -12.16
CA GLY A 15 11.71 29.02 -12.08
C GLY A 15 11.40 28.16 -10.84
N ALA A 16 10.12 28.01 -10.52
CA ALA A 16 9.64 27.42 -9.26
C ALA A 16 9.27 25.93 -9.33
N THR A 17 9.63 25.22 -10.41
CA THR A 17 9.14 23.85 -10.66
C THR A 17 9.84 22.78 -9.83
N PHE A 18 10.91 23.11 -9.10
CA PHE A 18 11.66 22.10 -8.33
C PHE A 18 12.05 22.58 -6.92
N ALA A 19 11.05 22.83 -6.08
CA ALA A 19 11.24 23.18 -4.67
C ALA A 19 12.12 22.20 -3.89
N GLY A 20 12.17 20.92 -4.28
CA GLY A 20 13.09 19.93 -3.70
C GLY A 20 14.56 20.35 -3.78
N ARG A 21 15.00 20.83 -4.95
CA ARG A 21 16.36 21.33 -5.15
C ARG A 21 16.52 22.74 -4.60
N ASP A 22 15.54 23.61 -4.83
CA ASP A 22 15.71 25.06 -4.68
C ASP A 22 15.39 25.57 -3.26
N VAL A 23 14.56 24.85 -2.51
CA VAL A 23 14.08 25.23 -1.17
C VAL A 23 14.42 24.16 -0.13
N PHE A 24 13.97 22.91 -0.34
CA PHE A 24 14.07 21.86 0.69
C PHE A 24 15.51 21.39 0.94
N ALA A 25 16.27 21.13 -0.12
CA ALA A 25 17.66 20.70 -0.01
C ALA A 25 18.57 21.74 0.70
N PRO A 26 18.59 23.02 0.31
CA PRO A 26 19.44 24.00 1.00
C PRO A 26 18.94 24.29 2.42
N ALA A 27 17.63 24.35 2.68
CA ALA A 27 17.09 24.46 4.04
C ALA A 27 17.59 23.32 4.94
N ALA A 28 17.54 22.07 4.47
CA ALA A 28 18.08 20.92 5.20
C ALA A 28 19.60 21.04 5.44
N ALA A 29 20.35 21.52 4.45
CA ALA A 29 21.79 21.73 4.60
C ALA A 29 22.12 22.80 5.66
N HIS A 30 21.36 23.89 5.73
CA HIS A 30 21.52 24.92 6.74
C HIS A 30 21.20 24.41 8.15
N LEU A 31 20.12 23.64 8.31
CA LEU A 31 19.79 22.97 9.58
C LEU A 31 20.92 22.04 10.02
N CYS A 32 21.47 21.23 9.13
CA CYS A 32 22.59 20.35 9.44
C CYS A 32 23.86 21.10 9.85
N ASN A 33 24.03 22.35 9.39
CA ASN A 33 25.14 23.23 9.79
C ASN A 33 24.84 24.05 11.05
N GLY A 34 23.70 23.83 11.72
CA GLY A 34 23.37 24.42 13.01
C GLY A 34 22.58 25.73 12.94
N VAL A 35 21.98 26.07 11.79
CA VAL A 35 20.98 27.13 11.72
C VAL A 35 19.73 26.69 12.46
N ASP A 36 19.15 27.58 13.27
CA ASP A 36 17.91 27.30 14.00
C ASP A 36 16.72 27.23 13.04
N LEU A 37 15.80 26.28 13.28
CA LEU A 37 14.60 26.12 12.44
C LEU A 37 13.75 27.39 12.38
N SER A 38 13.72 28.19 13.46
CA SER A 38 13.01 29.47 13.51
C SER A 38 13.55 30.52 12.56
N ASP A 39 14.80 30.38 12.10
CA ASP A 39 15.45 31.38 11.24
C ASP A 39 15.14 31.15 9.77
N LEU A 40 14.64 29.98 9.39
CA LEU A 40 14.35 29.62 8.00
C LEU A 40 13.08 30.27 7.43
N GLY A 41 12.31 30.97 8.26
CA GLY A 41 11.16 31.73 7.81
C GLY A 41 10.08 31.90 8.86
N SER A 42 8.89 32.29 8.39
CA SER A 42 7.77 32.70 9.22
C SER A 42 7.23 31.54 10.08
N PRO A 43 6.92 31.75 11.38
CA PRO A 43 6.28 30.72 12.19
C PRO A 43 4.88 30.40 11.65
N VAL A 44 4.53 29.12 11.63
CA VAL A 44 3.18 28.63 11.29
C VAL A 44 2.61 27.80 12.44
N ASP A 45 1.32 28.02 12.70
CA ASP A 45 0.56 27.22 13.66
C ASP A 45 0.43 25.78 13.11
N PRO A 46 0.89 24.75 13.86
CA PRO A 46 0.73 23.37 13.44
C PRO A 46 -0.72 22.96 13.12
N VAL A 47 -1.73 23.66 13.65
CA VAL A 47 -3.15 23.42 13.35
C VAL A 47 -3.51 23.83 11.91
N GLU A 48 -2.79 24.78 11.33
CA GLU A 48 -2.99 25.20 9.93
C GLU A 48 -2.34 24.23 8.92
N LEU A 49 -1.49 23.31 9.40
CA LEU A 49 -0.93 22.27 8.55
C LEU A 49 -2.03 21.28 8.17
N MET A 50 -2.29 21.15 6.87
CA MET A 50 -3.22 20.16 6.37
C MET A 50 -2.61 18.75 6.54
N PRO A 51 -3.15 17.89 7.42
CA PRO A 51 -2.64 16.53 7.57
C PRO A 51 -2.94 15.74 6.30
N GLY A 52 -2.01 14.86 5.89
CA GLY A 52 -2.31 13.83 4.92
C GLY A 52 -3.44 12.95 5.46
N THR A 53 -4.54 12.83 4.72
CA THR A 53 -5.62 11.92 5.08
C THR A 53 -5.24 10.54 4.55
N ILE A 54 -4.94 9.60 5.44
CA ILE A 54 -4.72 8.20 5.06
C ILE A 54 -6.07 7.47 5.26
N PRO A 55 -6.63 6.83 4.24
CA PRO A 55 -7.88 6.08 4.39
C PRO A 55 -7.66 4.94 5.38
N LEU A 56 -8.59 4.76 6.32
CA LEU A 56 -8.59 3.61 7.24
C LEU A 56 -9.37 2.44 6.64
N PRO A 57 -8.98 1.19 6.94
CA PRO A 57 -9.74 0.04 6.50
C PRO A 57 -11.09 0.01 7.24
N ARG A 58 -12.13 -0.48 6.56
CA ARG A 58 -13.47 -0.62 7.15
C ARG A 58 -13.75 -2.09 7.43
N HIS A 59 -14.29 -2.36 8.60
CA HIS A 59 -14.67 -3.71 9.01
C HIS A 59 -16.20 -3.82 8.98
N GLU A 60 -16.72 -4.67 8.11
CA GLU A 60 -18.16 -4.87 7.94
C GLU A 60 -18.51 -6.35 8.13
N GLY A 61 -18.90 -6.73 9.34
CA GLY A 61 -19.21 -8.12 9.67
C GLY A 61 -17.98 -9.03 9.56
N VAL A 62 -17.95 -9.85 8.50
CA VAL A 62 -16.84 -10.78 8.18
C VAL A 62 -15.97 -10.29 7.03
N GLU A 63 -16.16 -9.05 6.58
CA GLU A 63 -15.36 -8.44 5.51
C GLU A 63 -14.41 -7.38 6.07
N VAL A 64 -13.20 -7.35 5.53
CA VAL A 64 -12.27 -6.22 5.67
C VAL A 64 -12.21 -5.52 4.32
N ILE A 65 -12.75 -4.31 4.27
CA ILE A 65 -12.77 -3.46 3.09
C ILE A 65 -11.58 -2.51 3.18
N ALA A 66 -10.69 -2.61 2.22
CA ALA A 66 -9.42 -1.92 2.18
C ALA A 66 -9.25 -1.16 0.86
N GLU A 67 -8.24 -0.29 0.82
CA GLU A 67 -7.84 0.50 -0.33
C GLU A 67 -6.35 0.31 -0.59
N VAL A 68 -5.96 0.23 -1.87
CA VAL A 68 -4.55 0.25 -2.26
C VAL A 68 -3.99 1.65 -2.03
N LEU A 69 -3.06 1.78 -1.08
CA LEU A 69 -2.42 3.05 -0.74
C LEU A 69 -1.37 3.48 -1.78
N TRP A 70 -0.62 2.52 -2.31
CA TRP A 70 0.35 2.75 -3.38
C TRP A 70 0.82 1.42 -3.98
N VAL A 71 1.41 1.50 -5.17
CA VAL A 71 2.04 0.39 -5.87
C VAL A 71 3.54 0.59 -5.90
N ASP A 72 4.30 -0.38 -5.38
CA ASP A 72 5.75 -0.30 -5.39
C ASP A 72 6.37 -0.54 -6.77
N ARG A 73 7.69 -0.33 -6.89
CA ARG A 73 8.41 -0.52 -8.17
C ARG A 73 8.36 -1.93 -8.74
N PHE A 74 8.05 -2.94 -7.91
CA PHE A 74 7.91 -4.33 -8.32
C PHE A 74 6.47 -4.68 -8.69
N GLY A 75 5.53 -3.78 -8.39
CA GLY A 75 4.11 -3.96 -8.64
C GLY A 75 3.37 -4.62 -7.47
N ASN A 76 3.94 -4.64 -6.26
CA ASN A 76 3.20 -5.03 -5.06
C ASN A 76 2.27 -3.90 -4.64
N CYS A 77 1.05 -4.24 -4.25
CA CYS A 77 0.03 -3.26 -3.86
C CYS A 77 -0.08 -3.22 -2.34
N GLN A 78 0.50 -2.20 -1.70
CA GLN A 78 0.32 -1.99 -0.26
C GLN A 78 -1.11 -1.52 -0.01
N ILE A 79 -1.82 -2.17 0.90
CA ILE A 79 -3.17 -1.80 1.29
C ILE A 79 -3.17 -1.15 2.67
N ASN A 80 -4.22 -0.39 2.96
CA ASN A 80 -4.37 0.32 4.24
C ASN A 80 -4.70 -0.59 5.44
N VAL A 81 -4.30 -1.86 5.44
CA VAL A 81 -4.57 -2.83 6.50
C VAL A 81 -3.26 -3.20 7.19
N GLY A 82 -3.15 -2.94 8.48
CA GLY A 82 -2.05 -3.40 9.32
C GLY A 82 -2.10 -4.90 9.59
N SER A 83 -0.95 -5.50 9.91
CA SER A 83 -0.86 -6.96 10.13
C SER A 83 -1.73 -7.48 11.29
N GLY A 84 -2.11 -6.61 12.22
CA GLY A 84 -2.99 -6.93 13.35
C GLY A 84 -4.47 -6.57 13.14
N GLU A 85 -4.83 -6.02 11.97
CA GLU A 85 -6.20 -5.59 11.65
C GLU A 85 -6.99 -6.67 10.90
N LEU A 86 -6.41 -7.84 10.63
CA LEU A 86 -7.22 -8.98 10.19
C LEU A 86 -7.98 -9.58 11.39
N PRO A 87 -9.27 -9.92 11.24
CA PRO A 87 -10.05 -10.51 12.32
C PRO A 87 -9.40 -11.78 12.91
N GLU A 88 -9.52 -11.91 14.23
CA GLU A 88 -9.08 -13.12 14.93
C GLU A 88 -9.82 -14.36 14.40
N GLY A 89 -9.08 -15.47 14.23
CA GLY A 89 -9.64 -16.73 13.74
C GLY A 89 -9.59 -16.93 12.23
N TRP A 90 -9.25 -15.89 11.44
CA TRP A 90 -9.01 -16.07 10.01
C TRP A 90 -7.79 -16.97 9.76
N GLY A 91 -7.95 -17.88 8.79
CA GLY A 91 -6.93 -18.84 8.41
C GLY A 91 -5.76 -18.24 7.64
N LEU A 92 -4.93 -19.12 7.07
CA LEU A 92 -3.86 -18.72 6.15
C LEU A 92 -4.41 -18.36 4.76
N THR A 93 -5.46 -19.05 4.32
CA THR A 93 -6.09 -18.81 3.03
C THR A 93 -7.25 -17.86 3.22
N LEU A 94 -7.26 -16.78 2.44
CA LEU A 94 -8.32 -15.78 2.39
C LEU A 94 -8.92 -15.72 0.99
N THR A 95 -10.07 -15.06 0.87
CA THR A 95 -10.63 -14.64 -0.41
C THR A 95 -10.38 -13.16 -0.61
N LEU A 96 -9.76 -12.80 -1.73
CA LEU A 96 -9.64 -11.45 -2.24
C LEU A 96 -10.76 -11.19 -3.25
N ARG A 97 -11.55 -10.15 -3.02
CA ARG A 97 -12.58 -9.66 -3.92
C ARG A 97 -12.19 -8.28 -4.44
N LEU A 98 -12.23 -8.14 -5.76
CA LEU A 98 -11.88 -6.93 -6.52
C LEU A 98 -13.05 -6.55 -7.41
N ASP A 99 -13.14 -5.28 -7.81
CA ASP A 99 -14.09 -4.88 -8.85
C ASP A 99 -13.72 -5.52 -10.19
N ASP A 100 -14.72 -5.88 -11.00
CA ASP A 100 -14.49 -6.46 -12.32
C ASP A 100 -14.32 -5.35 -13.37
N PRO A 101 -13.13 -5.18 -13.97
CA PRO A 101 -12.90 -4.14 -14.97
C PRO A 101 -13.76 -4.33 -16.24
N THR A 102 -14.33 -5.52 -16.45
CA THR A 102 -15.19 -5.86 -17.59
C THR A 102 -16.68 -5.78 -17.29
N SER A 103 -17.05 -5.57 -16.03
CA SER A 103 -18.44 -5.55 -15.58
C SER A 103 -18.63 -4.53 -14.45
N PRO A 104 -19.35 -3.40 -14.66
CA PRO A 104 -19.53 -2.34 -13.66
C PRO A 104 -20.17 -2.77 -12.34
N THR A 105 -20.79 -3.95 -12.31
CA THR A 105 -21.38 -4.56 -11.11
C THR A 105 -20.80 -5.94 -10.81
N GLY A 106 -19.84 -6.40 -11.60
CA GLY A 106 -19.14 -7.65 -11.41
C GLY A 106 -18.07 -7.51 -10.35
N ASN A 107 -17.75 -8.61 -9.69
CA ASN A 107 -16.57 -8.70 -8.87
C ASN A 107 -15.77 -9.93 -9.26
N VAL A 108 -14.46 -9.80 -9.19
CA VAL A 108 -13.51 -10.89 -9.37
C VAL A 108 -13.12 -11.41 -8.00
N ARG A 109 -13.18 -12.73 -7.81
CA ARG A 109 -12.67 -13.39 -6.61
C ARG A 109 -11.40 -14.16 -6.92
N ARG A 110 -10.45 -14.09 -6.00
CA ARG A 110 -9.18 -14.82 -6.03
C ARG A 110 -8.88 -15.39 -4.65
N SER A 111 -8.22 -16.54 -4.62
CA SER A 111 -7.61 -17.02 -3.38
C SER A 111 -6.31 -16.26 -3.15
N ILE A 112 -6.09 -15.82 -1.92
CA ILE A 112 -4.86 -15.15 -1.48
C ILE A 112 -4.36 -15.81 -0.20
N THR A 113 -3.06 -16.08 -0.12
CA THR A 113 -2.46 -16.75 1.03
C THR A 113 -1.67 -15.77 1.87
N ARG A 114 -1.90 -15.76 3.19
CA ARG A 114 -1.06 -15.02 4.14
C ARG A 114 0.32 -15.67 4.21
N CYS A 115 1.35 -14.88 3.96
CA CYS A 115 2.73 -15.34 3.91
C CYS A 115 3.58 -14.46 4.83
N ALA A 116 4.56 -15.06 5.53
CA ALA A 116 5.49 -14.27 6.33
C ALA A 116 6.54 -13.56 5.47
N SER A 117 6.74 -14.03 4.23
CA SER A 117 7.66 -13.44 3.26
C SER A 117 7.22 -13.70 1.82
N PHE A 118 7.77 -12.93 0.87
CA PHE A 118 7.54 -13.14 -0.57
C PHE A 118 7.94 -14.55 -1.05
N ALA A 119 8.94 -15.17 -0.41
CA ALA A 119 9.43 -16.49 -0.79
C ALA A 119 8.43 -17.62 -0.46
N GLU A 120 7.53 -17.38 0.48
CA GLU A 120 6.52 -18.36 0.94
C GLU A 120 5.26 -18.36 0.09
N ILE A 121 5.11 -17.43 -0.86
CA ILE A 121 3.94 -17.39 -1.74
C ILE A 121 3.84 -18.69 -2.54
N GLY A 122 4.97 -19.23 -3.01
CA GLY A 122 5.01 -20.55 -3.65
C GLY A 122 4.22 -20.66 -4.96
N GLY A 123 3.80 -19.53 -5.52
CA GLY A 123 2.91 -19.40 -6.69
C GLY A 123 1.55 -18.79 -6.33
N GLY A 124 1.00 -17.97 -7.23
CA GLY A 124 -0.28 -17.29 -7.00
C GLY A 124 -0.13 -15.97 -6.24
N ILE A 125 -1.15 -15.61 -5.44
CA ILE A 125 -1.26 -14.32 -4.76
C ILE A 125 -0.95 -14.50 -3.28
N GLY A 126 -0.02 -13.68 -2.76
CA GLY A 126 0.34 -13.60 -1.36
C GLY A 126 -0.14 -12.31 -0.71
N LEU A 127 -0.49 -12.39 0.57
CA LEU A 127 -0.68 -11.24 1.46
C LEU A 127 0.48 -11.22 2.44
N VAL A 128 1.41 -10.30 2.23
CA VAL A 128 2.69 -10.23 2.95
C VAL A 128 2.71 -8.97 3.81
N ASN A 129 3.23 -9.07 5.04
CA ASN A 129 3.50 -7.89 5.85
C ASN A 129 4.77 -7.18 5.33
N ASP A 130 4.63 -5.92 4.95
CA ASP A 130 5.72 -5.13 4.39
C ASP A 130 6.60 -4.49 5.48
N SER A 131 7.65 -3.77 5.06
CA SER A 131 8.59 -3.14 5.99
C SER A 131 7.99 -1.98 6.81
N HIS A 132 6.80 -1.49 6.46
CA HIS A 132 6.09 -0.42 7.16
C HIS A 132 5.01 -0.97 8.11
N GLY A 133 4.85 -2.30 8.21
CA GLY A 133 3.86 -2.96 9.06
C GLY A 133 2.46 -3.05 8.44
N LEU A 134 2.34 -2.71 7.15
CA LEU A 134 1.11 -2.81 6.38
C LEU A 134 1.13 -4.05 5.52
N LEU A 135 -0.05 -4.59 5.24
CA LEU A 135 -0.20 -5.73 4.35
C LEU A 135 -0.06 -5.27 2.90
N ALA A 136 0.58 -6.11 2.09
CA ALA A 136 0.75 -5.92 0.66
C ALA A 136 0.27 -7.14 -0.11
N ILE A 137 -0.50 -6.89 -1.16
CA ILE A 137 -0.90 -7.91 -2.13
C ILE A 137 0.25 -8.08 -3.12
N CYS A 138 0.73 -9.31 -3.21
CA CYS A 138 1.93 -9.68 -3.94
C CYS A 138 1.63 -10.87 -4.86
N VAL A 139 2.33 -10.98 -5.98
CA VAL A 139 2.27 -12.17 -6.85
C VAL A 139 3.68 -12.70 -7.02
N ASP A 140 3.87 -14.02 -6.91
CA ASP A 140 5.20 -14.62 -7.00
C ASP A 140 5.88 -14.25 -8.32
N ARG A 141 6.99 -13.51 -8.23
CA ARG A 141 7.82 -13.04 -9.35
C ARG A 141 7.07 -12.21 -10.42
N GLN A 142 5.92 -11.63 -10.09
CA GLN A 142 5.12 -10.83 -11.01
C GLN A 142 4.54 -9.58 -10.33
N SER A 143 4.08 -8.63 -11.13
CA SER A 143 3.37 -7.44 -10.64
C SER A 143 1.94 -7.81 -10.26
N ALA A 144 1.60 -7.68 -8.97
CA ALA A 144 0.23 -7.84 -8.50
C ALA A 144 -0.72 -6.83 -9.14
N ALA A 145 -0.28 -5.56 -9.26
CA ALA A 145 -1.04 -4.52 -9.94
C ALA A 145 -1.44 -4.91 -11.37
N SER A 146 -0.50 -5.45 -12.15
CA SER A 146 -0.75 -5.86 -13.54
C SER A 146 -1.60 -7.13 -13.63
N GLU A 147 -1.33 -8.13 -12.79
CA GLU A 147 -2.04 -9.42 -12.78
C GLU A 147 -3.50 -9.26 -12.35
N LEU A 148 -3.75 -8.36 -11.39
CA LEU A 148 -5.07 -8.15 -10.79
C LEU A 148 -5.82 -6.95 -11.40
N GLY A 149 -5.13 -6.10 -12.16
CA GLY A 149 -5.71 -4.90 -12.74
C GLY A 149 -6.10 -3.85 -11.70
N ILE A 150 -5.30 -3.71 -10.64
CA ILE A 150 -5.55 -2.78 -9.52
C ILE A 150 -4.41 -1.77 -9.36
N GLY A 151 -4.73 -0.57 -8.88
CA GLY A 151 -3.80 0.53 -8.63
C GLY A 151 -4.17 1.35 -7.39
N GLU A 152 -3.43 2.44 -7.17
CA GLU A 152 -3.68 3.37 -6.06
C GLU A 152 -5.12 3.88 -6.09
N GLY A 153 -5.80 3.83 -4.93
CA GLY A 153 -7.20 4.24 -4.78
C GLY A 153 -8.22 3.11 -5.01
N ASP A 154 -7.81 1.96 -5.56
CA ASP A 154 -8.75 0.88 -5.81
C ASP A 154 -9.13 0.15 -4.51
N GLN A 155 -10.42 -0.16 -4.40
CA GLN A 155 -10.96 -0.92 -3.29
C GLN A 155 -10.67 -2.41 -3.46
N VAL A 156 -10.23 -3.04 -2.38
CA VAL A 156 -10.11 -4.50 -2.27
C VAL A 156 -10.85 -4.98 -1.04
N VAL A 157 -11.46 -6.16 -1.11
CA VAL A 157 -12.16 -6.74 0.03
C VAL A 157 -11.57 -8.10 0.36
N LEU A 158 -11.20 -8.29 1.63
CA LEU A 158 -10.73 -9.56 2.16
C LEU A 158 -11.85 -10.21 2.99
N THR A 159 -11.98 -11.52 2.86
CA THR A 159 -12.77 -12.36 3.77
C THR A 159 -11.98 -13.62 4.11
N ASP A 160 -12.34 -14.29 5.20
CA ASP A 160 -11.80 -15.62 5.47
C ASP A 160 -12.06 -16.59 4.29
N GLY A 161 -11.09 -17.45 4.00
CA GLY A 161 -11.18 -18.42 2.91
C GLY A 161 -11.93 -19.70 3.29
N GLY A 162 -12.14 -19.93 4.59
CA GLY A 162 -12.62 -21.21 5.11
C GLY A 162 -11.59 -22.34 4.94
N GLU A 163 -11.97 -23.57 5.29
CA GLU A 163 -11.16 -24.74 4.92
C GLU A 163 -11.11 -24.85 3.39
N PRO A 164 -9.95 -25.20 2.80
CA PRO A 164 -9.86 -25.41 1.37
C PRO A 164 -10.84 -26.52 0.96
N ASP A 165 -11.73 -26.21 0.01
CA ASP A 165 -12.56 -27.23 -0.63
C ASP A 165 -11.63 -28.36 -1.11
N PRO A 166 -11.86 -29.64 -0.74
CA PRO A 166 -11.02 -30.74 -1.18
C PRO A 166 -11.09 -30.83 -2.69
N VAL A 167 -10.07 -30.29 -3.36
CA VAL A 167 -9.90 -30.38 -4.82
C VAL A 167 -9.83 -31.85 -5.18
N THR A 168 -10.96 -32.39 -5.65
CA THR A 168 -11.05 -33.75 -6.15
C THR A 168 -10.59 -33.68 -7.60
N VAL A 169 -9.29 -33.85 -7.85
CA VAL A 169 -8.79 -34.07 -9.21
C VAL A 169 -9.08 -35.52 -9.57
N PRO A 170 -9.93 -35.81 -10.58
CA PRO A 170 -10.09 -37.18 -11.06
C PRO A 170 -8.77 -37.60 -11.73
N VAL A 171 -8.06 -38.53 -11.12
CA VAL A 171 -6.92 -39.20 -11.73
C VAL A 171 -7.47 -40.29 -12.66
N GLU A 172 -7.41 -40.06 -13.97
CA GLU A 172 -7.59 -41.14 -14.94
C GLU A 172 -6.35 -42.04 -14.92
N LEU A 173 -6.45 -43.16 -14.21
CA LEU A 173 -5.47 -44.24 -14.31
C LEU A 173 -5.63 -44.93 -15.66
N GLY A 174 -4.84 -44.51 -16.63
CA GLY A 174 -4.64 -45.24 -17.87
C GLY A 174 -4.10 -46.64 -17.58
N ARG A 175 -4.90 -47.67 -17.90
CA ARG A 175 -4.45 -49.07 -17.90
C ARG A 175 -3.53 -49.30 -19.10
N GLY A 176 -2.25 -49.54 -18.82
CA GLY A 176 -1.32 -50.23 -19.73
C GLY A 176 -1.27 -51.72 -19.42
#